data_AF-A0A1F9HXY3-F1
#
_entry.id   AF-A0A1F9HXY3-F1
#
_cell.length_a   1.000
_cell.length_b   1.000
_cell.length_c   1.000
_cell.angle_alpha   90.00
_cell.angle_beta   90.00
_cell.angle_gamma   90.00
#
_symmetry.space_group_name_H-M   'P 1'
#
loop_
_entity.id
_entity.type
_entity.pdbx_description
1 polymer ?
#
loop_
_entity_poly.entity_id
_entity_poly.type
_entity_poly.pdbx_seq_one_letter_code
_entity_poly.pdbx_strand_id
1 'polypeptide(L)'
;MEEHPYIKEFSTLVRAAIWEFLRNYSPSTPPPSTPSFLWEYNLNHGEVIEILHGPQKRRLWLVAKILEQARWDEVWKYLDLNIIEKDLSLLRLTPKTRRHWEEAIYLWKKKTA
;
A
#
# COMPACT_ATOMS: atom_id res chain seq x y z
N MET A 1 -24.29 6.94 -17.29
CA MET A 1 -22.97 6.32 -17.08
C MET A 1 -22.23 7.21 -16.10
N GLU A 2 -22.33 6.90 -14.81
CA GLU A 2 -21.65 7.69 -13.77
C GLU A 2 -20.16 7.32 -13.76
N GLU A 3 -19.29 8.27 -14.06
CA GLU A 3 -17.85 8.08 -13.96
C GLU A 3 -17.44 7.96 -12.48
N HIS A 4 -16.79 6.86 -12.12
CA HIS A 4 -16.30 6.64 -10.76
C HIS A 4 -15.37 7.79 -10.34
N PRO A 5 -15.60 8.45 -9.19
CA PRO A 5 -14.99 9.75 -8.87
C PRO A 5 -13.46 9.70 -8.77
N TYR A 6 -12.91 8.51 -8.51
CA TYR A 6 -11.46 8.28 -8.42
C TYR A 6 -10.77 8.13 -9.78
N ILE A 7 -11.50 7.76 -10.84
CA ILE A 7 -10.90 7.44 -12.16
C ILE A 7 -10.43 8.70 -12.89
N LYS A 8 -10.99 9.87 -12.54
CA LYS A 8 -10.72 11.16 -13.20
C LYS A 8 -9.32 11.70 -12.98
N GLU A 9 -8.65 11.32 -11.90
CA GLU A 9 -7.30 11.80 -11.58
C GLU A 9 -6.19 11.02 -12.32
N PHE A 10 -6.54 9.89 -12.94
CA PHE A 10 -5.56 9.06 -13.64
C PHE A 10 -5.36 9.49 -15.09
N SER A 11 -4.17 9.19 -15.62
CA SER A 11 -3.86 9.43 -17.03
C SER A 11 -4.80 8.64 -17.94
N THR A 12 -5.01 9.11 -19.17
CA THR A 12 -5.94 8.48 -20.14
C THR A 12 -5.64 7.00 -20.39
N LEU A 13 -4.36 6.61 -20.36
CA LEU A 13 -3.94 5.22 -20.52
C LEU A 13 -4.35 4.36 -19.32
N VAL A 14 -4.17 4.90 -18.11
CA VAL A 14 -4.58 4.22 -16.86
C VAL A 14 -6.11 4.12 -16.79
N ARG A 15 -6.83 5.17 -17.22
CA ARG A 15 -8.30 5.14 -17.32
C ARG A 15 -8.78 4.04 -18.28
N ALA A 16 -8.14 3.89 -19.44
CA ALA A 16 -8.48 2.85 -20.41
C ALA A 16 -8.23 1.45 -19.85
N ALA A 17 -7.09 1.23 -19.19
CA ALA A 17 -6.79 -0.04 -18.54
C ALA A 17 -7.79 -0.40 -17.43
N ILE A 18 -8.20 0.58 -16.61
CA ILE A 18 -9.23 0.40 -15.57
C ILE A 18 -10.58 0.07 -16.21
N TRP A 19 -10.94 0.70 -17.34
CA TRP A 19 -12.19 0.41 -18.03
C TRP A 19 -12.24 -0.98 -18.66
N GLU A 20 -11.13 -1.46 -19.23
CA GLU A 20 -11.04 -2.84 -19.72
C GLU A 20 -11.14 -3.87 -18.57
N PHE A 21 -10.54 -3.56 -17.41
CA PHE A 21 -10.65 -4.39 -16.21
C PHE A 21 -12.08 -4.48 -15.67
N LEU A 22 -12.78 -3.35 -15.54
CA LEU A 22 -14.16 -3.32 -15.05
C LEU A 22 -15.15 -4.02 -15.99
N ARG A 23 -14.89 -3.99 -17.30
CA ARG A 23 -15.71 -4.69 -18.29
C ARG A 23 -15.64 -6.22 -18.12
N ASN A 24 -14.53 -6.74 -17.61
CA ASN A 24 -14.29 -8.16 -17.40
C ASN A 24 -14.50 -8.62 -15.94
N TYR A 25 -14.95 -7.75 -15.04
CA TYR A 25 -15.12 -8.05 -13.62
C TYR A 25 -16.42 -8.82 -13.32
N SER A 26 -16.32 -9.89 -12.52
CA SER A 26 -17.46 -10.62 -11.95
C SER A 26 -17.44 -10.52 -10.42
N PRO A 27 -18.55 -10.13 -9.76
CA PRO A 27 -18.57 -9.77 -8.33
C PRO A 27 -18.38 -10.95 -7.36
N SER A 28 -18.36 -12.20 -7.83
CA SER A 28 -18.21 -13.39 -7.00
C SER A 28 -16.79 -13.93 -6.90
N THR A 29 -15.82 -13.32 -7.58
CA THR A 29 -14.41 -13.76 -7.56
C THR A 29 -13.56 -12.59 -7.06
N PRO A 30 -12.92 -12.65 -5.88
CA PRO A 30 -11.93 -11.64 -5.52
C PRO A 30 -10.85 -11.66 -6.61
N PRO A 31 -10.40 -10.50 -7.11
CA PRO A 31 -9.35 -10.48 -8.12
C PRO A 31 -8.13 -11.23 -7.53
N PRO A 32 -7.46 -12.10 -8.30
CA PRO A 32 -6.46 -13.06 -7.78
C PRO A 32 -5.13 -12.41 -7.30
N SER A 33 -5.17 -11.20 -6.76
CA SER A 33 -4.00 -10.36 -6.50
C SER A 33 -4.27 -9.17 -5.56
N THR A 34 -5.38 -9.16 -4.80
CA THR A 34 -5.65 -8.12 -3.80
C THR A 34 -4.89 -8.45 -2.51
N PRO A 35 -4.06 -7.53 -1.99
CA PRO A 35 -3.33 -7.76 -0.75
C PRO A 35 -4.30 -7.90 0.42
N SER A 36 -3.97 -8.78 1.38
CA SER A 36 -4.95 -9.17 2.40
C SER A 36 -5.46 -8.00 3.25
N PHE A 37 -4.62 -6.97 3.41
CA PHE A 37 -4.89 -5.76 4.19
C PHE A 37 -5.63 -4.64 3.43
N LEU A 38 -5.91 -4.81 2.14
CA LEU A 38 -6.55 -3.80 1.28
C LEU A 38 -7.89 -4.26 0.69
N TRP A 39 -8.51 -5.28 1.28
CA TRP A 39 -9.78 -5.84 0.79
C TRP A 39 -10.90 -4.79 0.67
N GLU A 40 -10.90 -3.76 1.53
CA GLU A 40 -11.88 -2.66 1.48
C GLU A 40 -11.66 -1.69 0.31
N TYR A 41 -10.45 -1.64 -0.26
CA TYR A 41 -10.06 -0.68 -1.29
C TYR A 41 -9.98 -1.29 -2.69
N ASN A 42 -10.12 -2.62 -2.80
CA ASN A 42 -10.03 -3.39 -4.04
C ASN A 42 -8.77 -3.04 -4.88
N LEU A 43 -7.64 -2.78 -4.21
CA LEU A 43 -6.36 -2.49 -4.85
C LEU A 43 -5.62 -3.77 -5.21
N ASN A 44 -5.06 -3.85 -6.40
CA ASN A 44 -4.17 -4.94 -6.80
C ASN A 44 -2.68 -4.63 -6.53
N HIS A 45 -1.81 -5.64 -6.63
CA HIS A 45 -0.36 -5.48 -6.42
C HIS A 45 0.28 -4.33 -7.21
N GLY A 46 -0.07 -4.16 -8.49
CA GLY A 46 0.49 -3.12 -9.35
C GLY A 46 0.10 -1.71 -8.90
N GLU A 47 -1.17 -1.54 -8.52
CA GLU A 47 -1.67 -0.25 -8.00
C GLU A 47 -1.03 0.13 -6.67
N VAL A 48 -0.75 -0.85 -5.80
CA VAL A 48 0.00 -0.61 -4.56
C VAL A 48 1.40 -0.08 -4.87
N ILE A 49 2.10 -0.67 -5.83
CA ILE A 49 3.44 -0.21 -6.25
C ILE A 49 3.38 1.20 -6.84
N GLU A 50 2.40 1.48 -7.70
CA GLU A 50 2.16 2.82 -8.27
C GLU A 50 1.95 3.88 -7.18
N ILE A 51 1.13 3.58 -6.17
CA ILE A 51 0.88 4.50 -5.05
C ILE A 51 2.15 4.70 -4.22
N LEU A 52 2.97 3.67 -4.03
CA LEU A 52 4.23 3.76 -3.29
C LEU A 52 5.28 4.64 -4.01
N HIS A 53 5.27 4.66 -5.35
CA HIS A 53 6.09 5.58 -6.15
C HIS A 53 5.47 6.96 -6.35
N GLY A 54 4.22 7.13 -5.93
CA GLY A 54 3.45 8.35 -6.10
C GLY A 54 3.77 9.48 -5.11
N PRO A 55 2.93 10.52 -5.08
CA PRO A 55 3.11 11.67 -4.21
C PRO A 55 3.21 11.30 -2.73
N GLN A 56 4.09 11.99 -1.99
CA GLN A 56 4.44 11.68 -0.60
C GLN A 56 3.22 11.44 0.31
N LYS A 57 2.17 12.25 0.20
CA LYS A 57 0.95 12.08 1.03
C LYS A 57 0.28 10.72 0.81
N ARG A 58 0.14 10.28 -0.45
CA ARG A 58 -0.48 8.99 -0.81
C ARG A 58 0.43 7.83 -0.43
N ARG A 59 1.73 7.97 -0.68
CA ARG A 59 2.74 6.99 -0.24
C ARG A 59 2.71 6.78 1.27
N LEU A 60 2.81 7.85 2.07
CA LEU A 60 2.86 7.77 3.54
C LEU A 60 1.58 7.15 4.13
N TRP A 61 0.41 7.45 3.54
CA TRP A 61 -0.83 6.79 3.93
C TRP A 61 -0.77 5.27 3.70
N LEU A 62 -0.29 4.84 2.54
CA LEU A 62 -0.20 3.42 2.19
C LEU A 62 0.88 2.70 3.01
N VAL A 63 2.04 3.34 3.25
CA VAL A 63 3.07 2.81 4.15
C VAL A 63 2.49 2.60 5.54
N ALA A 64 1.74 3.56 6.09
CA ALA A 64 1.09 3.40 7.39
C ALA A 64 0.12 2.21 7.41
N LYS A 65 -0.69 2.05 6.36
CA LYS A 65 -1.61 0.91 6.21
C LYS A 65 -0.88 -0.43 6.18
N ILE A 66 0.20 -0.52 5.41
CA ILE A 66 1.02 -1.74 5.35
C ILE A 66 1.56 -2.08 6.75
N LEU A 67 2.15 -1.10 7.45
CA LEU A 67 2.76 -1.34 8.77
C LEU A 67 1.76 -1.65 9.89
N GLU A 68 0.50 -1.25 9.75
CA GLU A 68 -0.56 -1.49 10.75
C GLU A 68 -1.36 -2.76 10.49
N GLN A 69 -1.60 -3.10 9.23
CA GLN A 69 -2.63 -4.07 8.85
C GLN A 69 -2.10 -5.24 8.02
N ALA A 70 -0.95 -5.10 7.35
CA ALA A 70 -0.40 -6.19 6.55
C ALA A 70 0.16 -7.31 7.44
N ARG A 71 0.09 -8.53 6.92
CA ARG A 71 0.82 -9.65 7.50
C ARG A 71 2.31 -9.42 7.37
N TRP A 72 3.09 -9.97 8.29
CA TRP A 72 4.55 -9.80 8.31
C TRP A 72 5.21 -10.13 6.97
N ASP A 73 4.81 -11.23 6.33
CA ASP A 73 5.33 -11.66 5.04
C ASP A 73 4.92 -10.74 3.88
N GLU A 74 3.79 -10.05 4.00
CA GLU A 74 3.33 -9.08 2.99
C GLU A 74 4.04 -7.74 3.10
N VAL A 75 4.45 -7.31 4.30
CA VAL A 75 5.19 -6.04 4.48
C VAL A 75 6.40 -6.00 3.55
N TRP A 76 7.17 -7.09 3.52
CA TRP A 76 8.41 -7.21 2.74
C TRP A 76 8.21 -7.34 1.23
N LYS A 77 6.97 -7.53 0.77
CA LYS A 77 6.65 -7.49 -0.67
C LYS A 77 6.63 -6.06 -1.21
N TYR A 78 6.50 -5.06 -0.33
CA TYR A 78 6.27 -3.67 -0.71
C TYR A 78 7.27 -2.70 -0.10
N LEU A 79 7.73 -2.97 1.11
CA LEU A 79 8.58 -2.08 1.88
C LEU A 79 9.91 -2.75 2.15
N ASP A 80 10.98 -1.98 2.00
CA ASP A 80 12.29 -2.32 2.55
C ASP A 80 12.54 -1.57 3.85
N LEU A 81 13.57 -1.99 4.59
CA LEU A 81 13.91 -1.39 5.87
C LEU A 81 14.26 0.11 5.77
N ASN A 82 14.86 0.55 4.66
CA ASN A 82 15.25 1.94 4.46
C ASN A 82 14.02 2.84 4.30
N ILE A 83 13.00 2.38 3.57
CA ILE A 83 11.72 3.08 3.42
C ILE A 83 11.06 3.22 4.79
N ILE A 84 10.99 2.13 5.56
CA ILE A 84 10.38 2.14 6.88
C ILE A 84 11.10 3.12 7.78
N GLU A 85 12.43 3.04 7.87
CA GLU A 85 13.23 3.94 8.71
C GLU A 85 13.06 5.41 8.33
N LYS A 86 13.12 5.71 7.03
CA LYS A 86 13.00 7.08 6.51
C LYS A 86 11.62 7.68 6.80
N ASP A 87 10.56 6.90 6.58
CA ASP A 87 9.19 7.42 6.64
C ASP A 87 8.60 7.33 8.06
N LEU A 88 9.11 6.47 8.97
CA LEU A 88 8.49 6.17 10.28
C LEU A 88 8.10 7.39 11.10
N SER A 89 8.97 8.40 11.17
CA SER A 89 8.72 9.64 11.92
C SER A 89 7.57 10.48 11.33
N LEU A 90 7.28 10.31 10.05
CA LEU A 90 6.24 11.02 9.30
C LEU A 90 4.90 10.27 9.28
N LEU A 91 4.92 8.96 9.56
CA LEU A 91 3.71 8.14 9.51
C LEU A 91 2.74 8.49 10.64
N ARG A 92 1.44 8.39 10.36
CA ARG A 92 0.40 8.49 11.38
C ARG A 92 0.01 7.09 11.85
N LEU A 93 0.86 6.50 12.69
CA LEU A 93 0.65 5.18 13.29
C LEU A 93 0.02 5.29 14.68
N THR A 94 -0.66 4.23 15.13
CA THR A 94 -0.97 4.09 16.56
C THR A 94 0.32 4.06 17.40
N PRO A 95 0.31 4.55 18.67
CA PRO A 95 1.50 4.55 19.52
C PRO A 95 2.11 3.17 19.74
N LYS A 96 1.26 2.13 19.85
CA LYS A 96 1.70 0.74 20.01
C LYS A 96 2.43 0.23 18.76
N THR A 97 1.84 0.44 17.58
CA THR A 97 2.47 0.02 16.31
C THR A 97 3.78 0.75 16.09
N ARG A 98 3.81 2.07 16.32
CA ARG A 98 5.05 2.86 16.23
C ARG A 98 6.16 2.28 17.09
N ARG A 99 5.89 2.02 18.37
CA ARG A 99 6.89 1.50 19.31
C ARG A 99 7.48 0.17 18.86
N HIS A 100 6.64 -0.75 18.36
CA HIS A 100 7.13 -2.04 17.85
C HIS A 100 8.07 -1.87 16.65
N TRP A 101 7.75 -0.96 15.72
CA TRP A 101 8.61 -0.69 14.56
C TRP A 101 9.90 0.02 14.95
N GLU A 102 9.86 0.96 15.90
CA GLU A 102 11.07 1.60 16.46
C GLU A 102 12.00 0.56 17.11
N GLU A 103 11.43 -0.36 17.91
CA GLU A 103 12.18 -1.44 18.53
C GLU A 103 12.77 -2.42 17.51
N ALA A 104 11.98 -2.81 16.49
CA ALA A 104 12.45 -3.68 15.41
C ALA A 104 13.63 -3.05 14.65
N ILE A 105 13.54 -1.77 14.28
CA ILE A 105 14.61 -1.03 13.60
C ILE A 105 15.85 -0.96 14.49
N TYR A 106 15.70 -0.67 15.78
CA TYR A 106 16.80 -0.66 16.74
C TYR A 106 17.53 -2.01 16.78
N LEU A 107 16.78 -3.12 16.89
CA LEU A 107 17.35 -4.47 16.92
C LEU A 107 18.06 -4.84 15.62
N TRP A 108 17.50 -4.46 14.47
CA TRP A 108 18.14 -4.70 13.18
C TRP A 108 19.44 -3.92 13.05
N LYS A 109 19.46 -2.62 13.40
CA LYS A 109 20.69 -1.83 13.39
C LYS A 109 21.78 -2.40 14.30
N LYS A 110 21.39 -2.88 15.48
CA LYS A 110 22.33 -3.51 16.42
C LYS A 110 22.91 -4.81 15.88
N LYS A 111 22.14 -5.60 15.12
CA LYS A 111 22.62 -6.87 14.54
C LYS A 111 23.58 -6.65 13.35
N THR A 112 23.42 -5.54 12.64
CA THR A 112 24.23 -5.22 11.46
C THR A 112 25.47 -4.37 11.78
N ALA A 113 25.65 -3.97 13.04
CA ALA A 113 26.81 -3.28 13.60
C ALA A 113 27.78 -4.25 14.28
#